data_AF-F0T6Y4-F1
#
_entry.id   AF-F0T6Y4-F1
#
_cell.length_a   1.000
_cell.length_b   1.000
_cell.length_c   1.000
_cell.angle_alpha   90.00
_cell.angle_beta   90.00
_cell.angle_gamma   90.00
#
_symmetry.space_group_name_H-M   'P 1'
#
loop_
_entity.id
_entity.type
_entity.pdbx_description
1 polymer ?
#
loop_
_entity_poly.entity_id
_entity_poly.type
_entity_poly.pdbx_seq_one_letter_code
_entity_poly.pdbx_strand_id
1 'polypeptide(L)'
;MVAFRRDAIFPAELFIAQDNFYGKNAEIQFKVCGGLFFHTVITSDGWIIASGGFGTSSNQKLMTLASQIMNNGSITQELLENTKPILSNMGLGHFLIKSPDNYVAFEIYFDGTPLNKFFKMNNGEFISVPNDPQYYREGLYSEFHSNPLTAAAEIEGTDLWGVNRRNVILHDVEKNNDSTLLKIWAAYDDGSLLERNEGKGGPDNIRFLDDLIINGKDLPIIPSMVKIGEINLLNQEEPDNSKTAIKAIKNNL
;
A
#
# COMPACT_ATOMS: atom_id res chain seq x y z
N MET A 1 -8.81 7.51 2.72
CA MET A 1 -7.37 7.67 2.42
C MET A 1 -6.67 6.34 2.60
N VAL A 2 -5.75 6.00 1.70
CA VAL A 2 -4.74 4.94 1.88
C VAL A 2 -3.41 5.57 1.54
N ALA A 3 -2.39 5.37 2.37
CA ALA A 3 -1.05 5.88 2.10
C ALA A 3 -0.03 4.76 2.28
N PHE A 4 1.08 4.91 1.58
CA PHE A 4 2.23 4.04 1.70
C PHE A 4 3.51 4.87 1.57
N ARG A 5 4.41 4.74 2.55
CA ARG A 5 5.80 5.21 2.43
C ARG A 5 6.73 4.07 2.03
N ARG A 6 7.43 4.25 0.91
CA ARG A 6 8.55 3.40 0.53
C ARG A 6 9.73 3.71 1.44
N ASP A 7 10.06 2.78 2.32
CA ASP A 7 11.33 2.78 3.02
C ASP A 7 12.21 1.63 2.52
N ALA A 8 13.39 1.96 1.99
CA ALA A 8 14.34 0.96 1.54
C ALA A 8 15.76 1.52 1.37
N ILE A 9 16.76 0.68 1.62
CA ILE A 9 18.16 1.03 1.39
C ILE A 9 18.38 1.35 -0.10
N PHE A 10 17.91 0.49 -1.00
CA PHE A 10 18.17 0.60 -2.43
C PHE A 10 17.05 1.32 -3.21
N PRO A 11 17.42 2.11 -4.22
CA PRO A 11 16.43 2.69 -5.13
C PRO A 11 15.75 1.59 -5.95
N ALA A 12 14.49 1.81 -6.32
CA ALA A 12 13.79 0.99 -7.30
C ALA A 12 12.63 1.78 -7.91
N GLU A 13 12.42 1.64 -9.22
CA GLU A 13 11.23 2.19 -9.88
C GLU A 13 9.95 1.62 -9.25
N LEU A 14 9.01 2.51 -8.93
CA LEU A 14 7.67 2.19 -8.47
C LEU A 14 6.72 2.14 -9.66
N PHE A 15 5.90 1.11 -9.72
CA PHE A 15 4.87 0.94 -10.74
C PHE A 15 3.51 1.13 -10.08
N ILE A 16 2.65 1.93 -10.71
CA ILE A 16 1.24 2.10 -10.37
C ILE A 16 0.47 1.74 -11.63
N ALA A 17 -0.13 0.55 -11.63
CA ALA A 17 -0.78 -0.03 -12.80
C ALA A 17 -2.27 -0.27 -12.53
N GLN A 18 -3.06 -0.32 -13.59
CA GLN A 18 -4.43 -0.81 -13.56
C GLN A 18 -4.46 -2.19 -14.21
N ASP A 19 -4.89 -3.22 -13.49
CA ASP A 19 -4.91 -4.60 -13.99
C ASP A 19 -6.00 -5.44 -13.28
N ASN A 20 -6.17 -6.69 -13.71
CA ASN A 20 -6.99 -7.67 -13.04
C ASN A 20 -6.25 -8.31 -11.86
N PHE A 21 -6.79 -8.12 -10.66
CA PHE A 21 -6.34 -8.78 -9.44
C PHE A 21 -7.35 -9.86 -9.05
N TYR A 22 -7.10 -11.10 -9.50
CA TYR A 22 -7.90 -12.28 -9.22
C TYR A 22 -9.41 -12.11 -9.52
N GLY A 23 -9.72 -11.67 -10.74
CA GLY A 23 -11.11 -11.49 -11.18
C GLY A 23 -11.72 -10.12 -10.88
N LYS A 24 -10.96 -9.22 -10.23
CA LYS A 24 -11.41 -7.86 -9.93
C LYS A 24 -10.53 -6.83 -10.64
N ASN A 25 -11.12 -5.81 -11.23
CA ASN A 25 -10.37 -4.65 -11.70
C ASN A 25 -9.73 -3.95 -10.50
N ALA A 26 -8.45 -3.62 -10.59
CA ALA A 26 -7.71 -3.05 -9.48
C ALA A 26 -6.63 -2.07 -9.94
N GLU A 27 -6.32 -1.11 -9.07
CA GLU A 27 -5.02 -0.46 -9.06
C GLU A 27 -4.06 -1.35 -8.27
N ILE A 28 -2.84 -1.50 -8.77
CA ILE A 28 -1.80 -2.33 -8.19
C ILE A 28 -0.50 -1.53 -8.19
N GLN A 29 -0.04 -1.22 -6.98
CA GLN A 29 1.24 -0.59 -6.75
C GLN A 29 2.29 -1.66 -6.43
N PHE A 30 3.39 -1.70 -7.17
CA PHE A 30 4.45 -2.69 -6.96
C PHE A 30 5.83 -2.19 -7.39
N LYS A 31 6.85 -2.99 -7.08
CA LYS A 31 8.21 -2.86 -7.62
C LYS A 31 8.79 -4.22 -7.95
N VAL A 32 9.78 -4.23 -8.83
CA VAL A 32 10.56 -5.42 -9.19
C VAL A 32 12.03 -5.13 -8.90
N CYS A 33 12.48 -5.47 -7.69
CA CYS A 33 13.88 -5.32 -7.27
C CYS A 33 14.19 -6.46 -6.28
N GLY A 34 14.92 -7.48 -6.75
CA GLY A 34 15.12 -8.74 -6.00
C GLY A 34 13.90 -9.67 -5.98
N GLY A 35 12.84 -9.36 -6.73
CA GLY A 35 11.59 -10.11 -6.81
C GLY A 35 10.37 -9.19 -6.86
N LEU A 36 9.18 -9.77 -7.08
CA LEU A 36 7.92 -9.03 -6.99
C LEU A 36 7.65 -8.61 -5.55
N PHE A 37 7.37 -7.32 -5.37
CA PHE A 37 6.91 -6.74 -4.11
C PHE A 37 5.73 -5.82 -4.39
N PHE A 38 4.55 -6.16 -3.90
CA PHE A 38 3.38 -5.28 -3.99
C PHE A 38 3.30 -4.40 -2.74
N HIS A 39 2.93 -3.14 -2.93
CA HIS A 39 2.79 -2.15 -1.87
C HIS A 39 1.33 -2.02 -1.48
N THR A 40 0.47 -1.83 -2.49
CA THR A 40 -0.95 -1.59 -2.31
C THR A 40 -1.72 -2.19 -3.48
N VAL A 41 -2.90 -2.72 -3.20
CA VAL A 41 -3.90 -3.11 -4.19
C VAL A 41 -5.22 -2.52 -3.76
N ILE A 42 -5.89 -1.79 -4.65
CA ILE A 42 -7.24 -1.26 -4.41
C ILE A 42 -8.16 -1.75 -5.52
N THR A 43 -9.20 -2.49 -5.16
CA THR A 43 -10.12 -3.11 -6.13
C THR A 43 -11.33 -2.24 -6.42
N SER A 44 -11.99 -2.49 -7.56
CA SER A 44 -13.19 -1.76 -8.00
C SER A 44 -14.35 -1.84 -7.01
N ASP A 45 -14.45 -2.94 -6.26
CA ASP A 45 -15.48 -3.16 -5.24
C ASP A 45 -15.07 -2.66 -3.84
N GLY A 46 -13.89 -2.05 -3.71
CA GLY A 46 -13.47 -1.30 -2.53
C GLY A 46 -12.66 -2.07 -1.49
N TRP A 47 -12.08 -3.22 -1.86
CA TRP A 47 -11.06 -3.86 -1.03
C TRP A 47 -9.75 -3.09 -1.13
N ILE A 48 -9.05 -2.97 0.00
CA ILE A 48 -7.72 -2.36 0.08
C ILE A 48 -6.80 -3.39 0.72
N ILE A 49 -5.69 -3.70 0.06
CA ILE A 49 -4.68 -4.62 0.55
C ILE A 49 -3.35 -3.88 0.55
N ALA A 50 -2.56 -4.00 1.60
CA ALA A 50 -1.23 -3.42 1.67
C ALA A 50 -0.23 -4.41 2.27
N SER A 51 1.04 -4.31 1.86
CA SER A 51 2.10 -5.10 2.46
C SER A 51 3.44 -4.38 2.57
N GLY A 52 4.19 -4.79 3.58
CA GLY A 52 5.54 -4.34 3.88
C GLY A 52 6.52 -5.51 4.02
N GLY A 53 7.81 -5.21 3.94
CA GLY A 53 8.90 -6.19 4.04
C GLY A 53 9.82 -6.10 2.82
N PHE A 54 10.25 -7.24 2.30
CA PHE A 54 11.17 -7.34 1.16
C PHE A 54 10.65 -8.28 0.07
N GLY A 55 11.15 -8.09 -1.15
CA GLY A 55 10.71 -8.83 -2.35
C GLY A 55 11.06 -10.32 -2.25
N THR A 56 10.05 -11.18 -2.11
CA THR A 56 10.20 -12.64 -2.05
C THR A 56 8.98 -13.35 -2.65
N SER A 57 9.03 -14.67 -2.80
CA SER A 57 7.87 -15.50 -3.16
C SER A 57 6.74 -15.46 -2.12
N SER A 58 7.02 -15.02 -0.89
CA SER A 58 5.99 -14.80 0.14
C SER A 58 4.98 -13.74 -0.27
N ASN A 59 5.36 -12.74 -1.08
CA ASN A 59 4.41 -11.75 -1.60
C ASN A 59 3.32 -12.39 -2.46
N GLN A 60 3.65 -13.41 -3.27
CA GLN A 60 2.65 -14.15 -4.05
C GLN A 60 1.68 -14.92 -3.15
N LYS A 61 2.17 -15.47 -2.02
CA LYS A 61 1.33 -16.14 -1.03
C LYS A 61 0.36 -15.16 -0.36
N LEU A 62 0.84 -13.97 0.00
CA LEU A 62 0.00 -12.89 0.55
C LEU A 62 -1.06 -12.43 -0.45
N MET A 63 -0.71 -12.24 -1.73
CA MET A 63 -1.68 -11.91 -2.79
C MET A 63 -2.74 -13.01 -2.97
N THR A 64 -2.33 -14.28 -2.92
CA THR A 64 -3.26 -15.42 -3.03
C THR A 64 -4.21 -15.48 -1.84
N LEU A 65 -3.71 -15.22 -0.62
CA LEU A 65 -4.53 -15.17 0.58
C LEU A 65 -5.52 -13.99 0.53
N ALA A 66 -5.08 -12.82 0.06
CA ALA A 66 -5.96 -11.68 -0.17
C ALA A 66 -7.11 -12.04 -1.13
N SER A 67 -6.80 -12.74 -2.24
CA SER A 67 -7.81 -13.24 -3.17
C SER A 67 -8.83 -14.17 -2.50
N GLN A 68 -8.39 -15.10 -1.66
CA GLN A 68 -9.28 -16.00 -0.93
C GLN A 68 -10.23 -15.23 0.01
N ILE A 69 -9.69 -14.24 0.74
CA ILE A 69 -10.48 -13.38 1.64
C ILE A 69 -11.52 -12.58 0.85
N MET A 70 -11.12 -11.96 -0.25
CA MET A 70 -12.03 -11.19 -1.10
C MET A 70 -13.12 -12.05 -1.74
N ASN A 71 -12.78 -13.26 -2.19
CA ASN A 71 -13.74 -14.20 -2.78
C ASN A 71 -14.75 -14.72 -1.76
N ASN A 72 -14.34 -14.84 -0.49
CA ASN A 72 -15.23 -15.14 0.63
C ASN A 72 -16.14 -13.96 1.01
N GLY A 73 -15.87 -12.75 0.48
CA GLY A 73 -16.66 -11.54 0.74
C GLY A 73 -16.50 -10.96 2.16
N SER A 74 -15.73 -11.61 3.03
CA SER A 74 -15.54 -11.18 4.43
C SER A 74 -14.18 -11.61 4.96
N ILE A 75 -13.63 -10.77 5.84
CA ILE A 75 -12.39 -11.07 6.57
C ILE A 75 -12.75 -12.03 7.72
N THR A 76 -12.17 -13.22 7.72
CA THR A 76 -12.32 -14.21 8.80
C THR A 76 -11.01 -14.40 9.53
N GLN A 77 -11.09 -14.70 10.82
CA GLN A 77 -9.90 -14.89 11.65
C GLN A 77 -9.05 -16.08 11.18
N GLU A 78 -9.67 -17.17 10.73
CA GLU A 78 -8.96 -18.34 10.18
C GLU A 78 -8.13 -17.99 8.93
N LEU A 79 -8.68 -17.19 8.01
CA LEU A 79 -7.93 -16.73 6.84
C LEU A 79 -6.77 -15.81 7.27
N LEU A 80 -6.95 -14.99 8.30
CA LEU A 80 -5.87 -14.16 8.84
C LEU A 80 -4.81 -14.96 9.60
N GLU A 81 -5.15 -16.05 10.28
CA GLU A 81 -4.15 -16.90 10.96
C GLU A 81 -3.14 -17.50 9.97
N ASN A 82 -3.50 -17.57 8.69
CA ASN A 82 -2.61 -17.98 7.60
C ASN A 82 -1.59 -16.90 7.19
N THR A 83 -1.73 -15.62 7.58
CA THR A 83 -0.70 -14.60 7.31
C THR A 83 0.53 -14.78 8.21
N LYS A 84 0.33 -15.14 9.48
CA LYS A 84 1.41 -15.29 10.46
C LYS A 84 2.54 -16.22 10.00
N PRO A 85 2.31 -17.46 9.51
CA PRO A 85 3.40 -18.31 9.05
C PRO A 85 4.12 -17.73 7.81
N ILE A 86 3.42 -16.95 6.96
CA ILE A 86 4.04 -16.30 5.80
C ILE A 86 5.00 -15.21 6.26
N LEU A 87 4.56 -14.31 7.15
CA LEU A 87 5.38 -13.21 7.67
C LEU A 87 6.50 -13.71 8.60
N SER A 88 6.23 -14.74 9.40
CA SER A 88 7.26 -15.39 10.23
C SER A 88 8.41 -15.96 9.39
N ASN A 89 8.09 -16.59 8.25
CA ASN A 89 9.11 -17.07 7.32
C ASN A 89 9.88 -15.94 6.62
N MET A 90 9.29 -14.74 6.49
CA MET A 90 9.99 -13.55 6.01
C MET A 90 10.90 -12.95 7.09
N GLY A 91 10.60 -13.17 8.38
CA GLY A 91 11.37 -12.60 9.49
C GLY A 91 11.07 -11.11 9.76
N LEU A 92 10.53 -10.38 8.78
CA LEU A 92 10.04 -9.02 8.92
C LEU A 92 8.91 -8.71 7.92
N GLY A 93 8.00 -7.81 8.30
CA GLY A 93 7.01 -7.25 7.39
C GLY A 93 5.63 -7.09 8.00
N HIS A 94 4.70 -6.68 7.16
CA HIS A 94 3.29 -6.61 7.53
C HIS A 94 2.39 -6.96 6.35
N PHE A 95 1.17 -7.32 6.67
CA PHE A 95 0.09 -7.49 5.71
C PHE A 95 -1.17 -6.87 6.30
N LEU A 96 -1.85 -6.03 5.52
CA LEU A 96 -3.11 -5.39 5.87
C LEU A 96 -4.14 -5.70 4.79
N ILE A 97 -5.37 -5.95 5.23
CA ILE A 97 -6.55 -6.03 4.37
C ILE A 97 -7.70 -5.28 5.01
N LYS A 98 -8.36 -4.43 4.24
CA LYS A 98 -9.56 -3.71 4.62
C LYS A 98 -10.68 -4.06 3.64
N SER A 99 -11.82 -4.44 4.19
CA SER A 99 -13.02 -4.74 3.44
C SER A 99 -13.77 -3.46 3.01
N PRO A 100 -14.67 -3.58 2.02
CA PRO A 100 -15.51 -2.47 1.60
C PRO A 100 -16.46 -1.96 2.70
N ASP A 101 -16.74 -2.80 3.71
CA ASP A 101 -17.60 -2.48 4.86
C ASP A 101 -16.81 -1.97 6.09
N ASN A 102 -15.58 -1.51 5.85
CA ASN A 102 -14.65 -0.93 6.84
C ASN A 102 -14.17 -1.90 7.94
N TYR A 103 -14.29 -3.21 7.74
CA TYR A 103 -13.54 -4.15 8.58
C TYR A 103 -12.08 -4.15 8.16
N VAL A 104 -11.17 -4.05 9.13
CA VAL A 104 -9.74 -4.01 8.93
C VAL A 104 -9.10 -5.15 9.69
N ALA A 105 -8.18 -5.83 9.04
CA ALA A 105 -7.29 -6.76 9.68
C ALA A 105 -5.86 -6.55 9.22
N PHE A 106 -4.92 -6.75 10.13
CA PHE A 106 -3.51 -6.74 9.79
C PHE A 106 -2.73 -7.70 10.69
N GLU A 107 -1.57 -8.14 10.20
CA GLU A 107 -0.52 -8.81 10.97
C GLU A 107 0.79 -8.08 10.67
N ILE A 108 1.54 -7.76 11.71
CA ILE A 108 2.92 -7.28 11.68
C ILE A 108 3.78 -8.37 12.31
N TYR A 109 4.96 -8.62 11.74
CA TYR A 109 5.95 -9.52 12.31
C TYR A 109 7.33 -8.89 12.21
N PHE A 110 8.07 -8.88 13.31
CA PHE A 110 9.49 -8.50 13.32
C PHE A 110 10.24 -9.31 14.35
N ASP A 111 11.22 -10.10 13.89
CA ASP A 111 12.18 -10.82 14.73
C ASP A 111 11.53 -11.54 15.94
N GLY A 112 10.55 -12.41 15.67
CA GLY A 112 9.84 -13.17 16.70
C GLY A 112 8.72 -12.42 17.42
N THR A 113 8.52 -11.13 17.15
CA THR A 113 7.46 -10.31 17.75
C THR A 113 6.30 -10.12 16.77
N PRO A 114 5.13 -10.72 17.00
CA PRO A 114 3.93 -10.49 16.20
C PRO A 114 3.02 -9.42 16.82
N LEU A 115 2.24 -8.75 15.98
CA LEU A 115 1.07 -7.95 16.37
C LEU A 115 -0.03 -8.10 15.31
N ASN A 116 -1.23 -8.46 15.73
CA ASN A 116 -2.42 -8.42 14.88
C ASN A 116 -3.58 -7.77 15.58
N LYS A 117 -4.47 -7.22 14.74
CA LYS A 117 -5.80 -6.76 15.15
C LYS A 117 -6.81 -7.08 14.05
N PHE A 118 -8.06 -7.28 14.46
CA PHE A 118 -9.22 -7.33 13.59
C PHE A 118 -10.34 -6.50 14.22
N PHE A 119 -10.81 -5.49 13.51
CA PHE A 119 -11.80 -4.55 14.03
C PHE A 119 -12.55 -3.84 12.90
N LYS A 120 -13.64 -3.15 13.24
CA LYS A 120 -14.33 -2.24 12.32
C LYS A 120 -13.80 -0.82 12.56
N MET A 121 -13.23 -0.22 11.52
CA MET A 121 -12.69 1.14 11.58
C MET A 121 -13.82 2.17 11.41
N ASN A 122 -13.84 3.17 12.28
CA ASN A 122 -14.78 4.28 12.21
C ASN A 122 -14.26 5.39 11.28
N ASN A 123 -15.18 6.22 10.79
CA ASN A 123 -14.82 7.36 9.97
C ASN A 123 -13.96 8.35 10.77
N GLY A 124 -12.83 8.77 10.19
CA GLY A 124 -11.90 9.71 10.81
C GLY A 124 -10.78 9.04 11.63
N GLU A 125 -10.85 7.74 11.86
CA GLU A 125 -9.76 6.96 12.46
C GLU A 125 -8.68 6.63 11.43
N PHE A 126 -7.44 6.49 11.89
CA PHE A 126 -6.33 5.95 11.11
C PHE A 126 -5.63 4.81 11.86
N ILE A 127 -4.95 3.96 11.10
CA ILE A 127 -3.87 3.09 11.61
C ILE A 127 -2.63 3.27 10.75
N SER A 128 -1.47 3.10 11.37
CA SER A 128 -0.15 3.08 10.76
C SER A 128 0.44 1.69 11.03
N VAL A 129 0.68 0.92 9.97
CA VAL A 129 1.10 -0.49 10.06
C VAL A 129 2.54 -0.62 9.50
N PRO A 130 3.58 -0.36 10.31
CA PRO A 130 4.97 -0.52 9.89
C PRO A 130 5.41 -1.98 9.93
N ASN A 131 6.65 -2.27 9.52
CA ASN A 131 7.19 -3.64 9.55
C ASN A 131 7.62 -4.12 10.93
N ASP A 132 7.55 -3.27 11.96
CA ASP A 132 7.92 -3.61 13.33
C ASP A 132 6.79 -3.19 14.28
N PRO A 133 6.24 -4.14 15.06
CA PRO A 133 5.11 -3.89 15.96
C PRO A 133 5.28 -2.70 16.89
N GLN A 134 6.51 -2.38 17.32
CA GLN A 134 6.74 -1.31 18.29
C GLN A 134 6.39 0.09 17.76
N TYR A 135 6.31 0.26 16.44
CA TYR A 135 5.99 1.52 15.78
C TYR A 135 4.54 1.60 15.29
N TYR A 136 3.72 0.58 15.56
CA TYR A 136 2.29 0.63 15.27
C TYR A 136 1.64 1.84 15.96
N ARG A 137 0.78 2.54 15.22
CA ARG A 137 0.01 3.69 15.74
C ARG A 137 -1.43 3.62 15.25
N GLU A 138 -2.34 4.14 16.06
CA GLU A 138 -3.73 4.37 15.70
C GLU A 138 -4.20 5.66 16.38
N GLY A 139 -5.22 6.30 15.82
CA GLY A 139 -5.73 7.56 16.35
C GLY A 139 -6.70 8.23 15.39
N LEU A 140 -6.84 9.54 15.50
CA LEU A 140 -7.74 10.34 14.65
C LEU A 140 -6.95 11.20 13.68
N TYR A 141 -7.36 11.24 12.40
CA TYR A 141 -6.74 12.10 11.39
C TYR A 141 -6.74 13.59 11.81
N SER A 142 -7.77 14.01 12.54
CA SER A 142 -7.93 15.38 13.03
C SER A 142 -6.86 15.82 14.04
N GLU A 143 -6.10 14.89 14.62
CA GLU A 143 -4.96 15.22 15.50
C GLU A 143 -3.76 15.74 14.73
N PHE A 144 -3.68 15.43 13.42
CA PHE A 144 -2.60 15.87 12.54
C PHE A 144 -3.04 17.10 11.74
N HIS A 145 -4.13 16.97 10.98
CA HIS A 145 -4.61 18.05 10.13
C HIS A 145 -6.10 17.95 9.82
N SER A 146 -6.75 19.09 9.54
CA SER A 146 -8.19 19.13 9.20
C SER A 146 -8.50 18.59 7.79
N ASN A 147 -7.57 18.78 6.85
CA ASN A 147 -7.58 18.14 5.54
C ASN A 147 -7.05 16.68 5.64
N PRO A 148 -7.86 15.66 5.30
CA PRO A 148 -7.47 14.25 5.45
C PRO A 148 -6.24 13.82 4.62
N LEU A 149 -6.05 14.43 3.46
CA LEU A 149 -4.93 14.11 2.58
C LEU A 149 -3.61 14.66 3.14
N THR A 150 -3.62 15.90 3.64
CA THR A 150 -2.47 16.46 4.38
C THR A 150 -2.19 15.65 5.65
N ALA A 151 -3.23 15.29 6.41
CA ALA A 151 -3.09 14.48 7.61
C ALA A 151 -2.44 13.12 7.31
N ALA A 152 -2.84 12.46 6.22
CA ALA A 152 -2.22 11.21 5.79
C ALA A 152 -0.72 11.37 5.43
N ALA A 153 -0.34 12.47 4.77
CA ALA A 153 1.06 12.76 4.47
C ALA A 153 1.90 12.99 5.75
N GLU A 154 1.34 13.69 6.74
CA GLU A 154 1.99 13.92 8.03
C GLU A 154 2.09 12.63 8.88
N ILE A 155 1.07 11.77 8.84
CA ILE A 155 1.12 10.46 9.52
C ILE A 155 2.27 9.62 8.95
N GLU A 156 2.40 9.50 7.63
CA GLU A 156 3.52 8.79 6.99
C GLU A 156 4.88 9.44 7.33
N GLY A 157 4.94 10.78 7.27
CA GLY A 157 6.14 11.54 7.56
C GLY A 157 6.61 11.49 9.01
N THR A 158 5.71 11.21 9.95
CA THR A 158 6.01 11.09 11.37
C THR A 158 6.11 9.65 11.85
N ASP A 159 5.90 8.65 10.96
CA ASP A 159 6.16 7.26 11.32
C ASP A 159 7.66 7.07 11.58
N LEU A 160 7.99 6.63 12.79
CA LEU A 160 9.35 6.49 13.30
C LEU A 160 10.10 5.30 12.71
N TRP A 161 9.40 4.33 12.10
CA TRP A 161 10.03 3.23 11.38
C TRP A 161 10.71 3.72 10.11
N GLY A 162 11.76 3.00 9.69
CA GLY A 162 12.41 3.18 8.40
C GLY A 162 13.77 3.87 8.43
N VAL A 163 14.57 3.57 7.41
CA VAL A 163 15.97 3.97 7.26
C VAL A 163 16.12 5.15 6.31
N ASN A 164 15.70 4.98 5.06
CA ASN A 164 16.11 5.82 3.95
C ASN A 164 14.99 6.67 3.39
N ARG A 165 13.74 6.45 3.84
CA ARG A 165 12.52 7.25 3.65
C ARG A 165 12.46 7.87 2.25
N ARG A 166 11.69 7.27 1.35
CA ARG A 166 11.70 7.63 -0.07
C ARG A 166 10.31 8.16 -0.44
N ASN A 167 9.64 7.51 -1.38
CA ASN A 167 8.34 7.97 -1.85
C ASN A 167 7.26 7.84 -0.78
N VAL A 168 6.34 8.79 -0.76
CA VAL A 168 5.02 8.66 -0.13
C VAL A 168 3.99 8.70 -1.24
N ILE A 169 3.18 7.65 -1.36
CA ILE A 169 2.06 7.58 -2.30
C ILE A 169 0.77 7.58 -1.52
N LEU A 170 -0.16 8.46 -1.91
CA LEU A 170 -1.45 8.61 -1.26
C LEU A 170 -2.58 8.39 -2.27
N HIS A 171 -3.56 7.60 -1.86
CA HIS A 171 -4.79 7.33 -2.58
C HIS A 171 -5.95 7.98 -1.81
N ASP A 172 -6.58 8.96 -2.44
CA ASP A 172 -7.92 9.38 -2.08
C ASP A 172 -8.92 8.46 -2.80
N VAL A 173 -9.68 7.70 -2.00
CA VAL A 173 -10.48 6.57 -2.47
C VAL A 173 -11.95 6.93 -2.32
N GLU A 174 -12.62 7.11 -3.45
CA GLU A 174 -14.05 7.39 -3.53
C GLU A 174 -14.77 6.17 -4.10
N LYS A 175 -15.53 5.47 -3.24
CA LYS A 175 -16.31 4.30 -3.64
C LYS A 175 -17.77 4.67 -3.85
N ASN A 176 -18.30 4.33 -5.02
CA ASN A 176 -19.73 4.28 -5.32
C ASN A 176 -20.16 2.82 -5.59
N ASN A 177 -21.44 2.57 -5.83
CA ASN A 177 -21.96 1.21 -6.02
C ASN A 177 -21.28 0.46 -7.19
N ASP A 178 -20.97 1.18 -8.28
CA ASP A 178 -20.50 0.58 -9.54
C ASP A 178 -19.02 0.83 -9.82
N SER A 179 -18.35 1.63 -8.99
CA SER A 179 -16.98 2.06 -9.25
C SER A 179 -16.21 2.48 -8.01
N THR A 180 -14.88 2.36 -8.07
CA THR A 180 -13.95 3.00 -7.15
C THR A 180 -13.07 3.99 -7.93
N LEU A 181 -13.18 5.28 -7.61
CA LEU A 181 -12.32 6.33 -8.13
C LEU A 181 -11.15 6.55 -7.18
N LEU A 182 -9.94 6.55 -7.75
CA LEU A 182 -8.69 6.79 -7.04
C LEU A 182 -8.08 8.08 -7.55
N LYS A 183 -7.87 9.07 -6.67
CA LYS A 183 -7.01 10.22 -6.95
C LYS A 183 -5.67 9.97 -6.29
N ILE A 184 -4.61 9.96 -7.09
CA ILE A 184 -3.31 9.47 -6.66
C ILE A 184 -2.34 10.64 -6.58
N TRP A 185 -1.70 10.75 -5.43
CA TRP A 185 -0.76 11.81 -5.10
C TRP A 185 0.57 11.20 -4.70
N ALA A 186 1.65 11.92 -4.99
CA ALA A 186 3.01 11.50 -4.68
C ALA A 186 3.79 12.62 -4.01
N ALA A 187 4.69 12.23 -3.11
CA ALA A 187 5.62 13.09 -2.42
C ALA A 187 6.90 12.32 -2.05
N TYR A 188 7.85 13.03 -1.46
CA TYR A 188 9.08 12.51 -0.89
C TYR A 188 9.08 12.74 0.62
N ASP A 189 9.36 11.69 1.40
CA ASP A 189 9.66 11.79 2.83
C ASP A 189 11.17 11.88 3.02
N ASP A 190 11.72 13.08 3.16
CA ASP A 190 13.15 13.30 3.41
C ASP A 190 13.54 13.17 4.89
N GLY A 191 12.59 12.83 5.76
CA GLY A 191 12.78 12.79 7.22
C GLY A 191 12.70 14.15 7.91
N SER A 192 12.42 15.24 7.20
CA SER A 192 12.34 16.60 7.77
C SER A 192 11.30 16.71 8.90
N LEU A 193 10.15 16.04 8.79
CA LEU A 193 9.12 16.02 9.83
C LEU A 193 9.53 15.30 11.12
N LEU A 194 10.63 14.53 11.09
CA LEU A 194 11.21 13.88 12.27
C LEU A 194 12.53 14.52 12.71
N GLU A 195 12.93 15.63 12.08
CA GLU A 195 14.25 16.23 12.27
C GLU A 195 15.42 15.23 12.01
N ARG A 196 15.15 14.19 11.21
CA ARG A 196 16.14 13.18 10.83
C ARG A 196 16.80 13.59 9.53
N ASN A 197 18.03 14.09 9.60
CA ASN A 197 18.87 14.40 8.42
C ASN A 197 19.41 13.12 7.71
N GLU A 198 18.78 11.96 7.92
CA GLU A 198 19.29 10.64 7.52
C GLU A 198 18.57 10.02 6.33
N GLY A 199 17.50 10.63 5.81
CA GLY A 199 16.78 10.21 4.59
C GLY A 199 17.60 10.39 3.31
N LYS A 200 18.79 9.77 3.21
CA LYS A 200 19.75 9.94 2.12
C LYS A 200 19.35 9.22 0.83
N GLY A 201 18.25 8.46 0.83
CA GLY A 201 17.88 7.59 -0.27
C GLY A 201 17.45 8.33 -1.53
N GLY A 202 16.88 9.53 -1.39
CA GLY A 202 16.17 10.23 -2.44
C GLY A 202 14.90 9.48 -2.90
N PRO A 203 13.91 10.19 -3.43
CA PRO A 203 12.71 9.56 -3.99
C PRO A 203 13.02 8.77 -5.27
N ASP A 204 12.33 7.65 -5.45
CA ASP A 204 12.40 6.88 -6.69
C ASP A 204 11.49 7.45 -7.78
N ASN A 205 11.76 7.09 -9.03
CA ASN A 205 10.83 7.36 -10.13
C ASN A 205 9.56 6.51 -9.98
N ILE A 206 8.46 7.07 -10.47
CA ILE A 206 7.16 6.41 -10.51
C ILE A 206 6.75 6.27 -11.97
N ARG A 207 6.43 5.04 -12.39
CA ARG A 207 5.76 4.74 -13.65
C ARG A 207 4.27 4.59 -13.40
N PHE A 208 3.50 5.54 -13.90
CA PHE A 208 2.06 5.60 -13.76
C PHE A 208 1.38 5.13 -15.06
N LEU A 209 0.54 4.09 -14.95
CA LEU A 209 -0.18 3.45 -16.05
C LEU A 209 0.70 3.13 -17.26
N ASP A 210 1.91 2.61 -16.99
CA ASP A 210 2.98 2.24 -17.94
C ASP A 210 3.61 3.39 -18.76
N ASP A 211 2.83 4.40 -19.10
CA ASP A 211 3.18 5.44 -20.08
C ASP A 211 3.80 6.70 -19.46
N LEU A 212 3.40 7.07 -18.23
CA LEU A 212 3.84 8.32 -17.60
C LEU A 212 4.95 8.05 -16.59
N ILE A 213 6.12 8.67 -16.79
CA ILE A 213 7.21 8.67 -15.83
C ILE A 213 7.19 9.98 -15.04
N ILE A 214 6.99 9.89 -13.73
CA ILE A 214 7.22 10.98 -12.77
C ILE A 214 8.62 10.80 -12.20
N ASN A 215 9.52 11.76 -12.42
CA ASN A 215 10.86 11.66 -11.85
C ASN A 215 10.81 11.90 -10.35
N GLY A 216 11.48 11.05 -9.57
CA GLY A 216 11.51 11.17 -8.11
C GLY A 216 12.00 12.55 -7.67
N LYS A 217 13.05 13.07 -8.31
CA LYS A 217 13.65 14.39 -8.00
C LYS A 217 12.67 15.58 -8.13
N ASP A 218 11.59 15.41 -8.87
CA ASP A 218 10.58 16.45 -9.09
C ASP A 218 9.45 16.35 -8.06
N LEU A 219 9.46 15.33 -7.20
CA LEU A 219 8.47 15.17 -6.12
C LEU A 219 8.72 16.20 -5.01
N PRO A 220 7.66 16.89 -4.55
CA PRO A 220 7.77 17.78 -3.41
C PRO A 220 7.98 16.98 -2.11
N ILE A 221 8.56 17.65 -1.12
CA ILE A 221 8.73 17.09 0.23
C ILE A 221 7.42 17.23 1.01
N ILE A 222 7.02 16.18 1.72
CA ILE A 222 5.83 16.20 2.59
C ILE A 222 5.90 17.34 3.63
N PRO A 223 4.77 17.99 3.99
CA PRO A 223 3.39 17.63 3.63
C PRO A 223 2.95 18.11 2.24
N SER A 224 3.83 18.76 1.47
CA SER A 224 3.53 19.11 0.08
C SER A 224 3.55 17.86 -0.80
N MET A 225 2.66 17.83 -1.79
CA MET A 225 2.38 16.66 -2.62
C MET A 225 1.90 17.11 -3.99
N VAL A 226 2.13 16.28 -5.00
CA VAL A 226 1.65 16.51 -6.36
C VAL A 226 0.69 15.41 -6.74
N LYS A 227 -0.46 15.79 -7.32
CA LYS A 227 -1.38 14.83 -7.92
C LYS A 227 -0.76 14.29 -9.21
N ILE A 228 -0.57 12.97 -9.28
CA ILE A 228 0.07 12.32 -10.43
C ILE A 228 -0.95 11.72 -11.41
N GLY A 229 -2.18 11.49 -10.97
CA GLY A 229 -3.23 10.97 -11.85
C GLY A 229 -4.52 10.60 -11.13
N GLU A 230 -5.44 10.05 -11.92
CA GLU A 230 -6.68 9.44 -11.45
C GLU A 230 -6.89 8.10 -12.14
N ILE A 231 -7.48 7.14 -11.43
CA ILE A 231 -7.88 5.84 -11.99
C ILE A 231 -9.34 5.59 -11.59
N ASN A 232 -10.19 5.35 -12.57
CA ASN A 232 -11.57 4.93 -12.32
C ASN A 232 -11.71 3.42 -12.54
N LEU A 233 -11.90 2.68 -11.46
CA LEU A 233 -12.06 1.23 -11.46
C LEU A 233 -13.54 0.89 -11.51
N LEU A 234 -14.04 0.50 -12.68
CA LEU A 234 -15.40 0.03 -12.84
C LEU A 234 -15.54 -1.43 -12.37
N ASN A 235 -16.63 -1.73 -11.68
CA ASN A 235 -17.05 -3.10 -11.39
C ASN A 235 -17.47 -3.77 -12.71
N GLN A 236 -16.51 -4.35 -13.42
CA GLN A 236 -16.81 -5.22 -14.56
C GLN A 236 -16.80 -6.67 -14.09
N GLU A 237 -17.77 -7.46 -14.53
CA GLU A 237 -17.81 -8.89 -14.25
C GLU A 237 -16.66 -9.66 -14.95
N GLU A 238 -16.04 -9.08 -16.00
CA GLU A 238 -14.81 -9.57 -16.63
C GLU A 238 -13.98 -8.43 -17.24
N PRO A 239 -12.64 -8.43 -17.18
CA PRO A 239 -11.81 -7.41 -17.85
C PRO A 239 -11.54 -7.73 -19.31
N ASP A 240 -11.38 -6.65 -20.10
CA ASP A 240 -10.75 -6.67 -21.41
C ASP A 240 -9.26 -7.08 -21.28
N ASN A 241 -8.92 -8.26 -21.83
CA ASN A 241 -7.60 -8.92 -21.76
C ASN A 241 -6.45 -8.18 -22.46
N SER A 242 -6.64 -6.93 -22.89
CA SER A 242 -5.74 -6.21 -23.79
C SER A 242 -4.67 -5.33 -23.12
N LYS A 243 -4.64 -5.19 -21.79
CA LYS A 243 -3.68 -4.32 -21.07
C LYS A 243 -3.17 -4.88 -19.73
N THR A 244 -2.62 -6.09 -19.72
CA THR A 244 -2.17 -6.75 -18.47
C THR A 244 -0.65 -6.57 -18.26
N ALA A 245 -0.23 -5.64 -17.40
CA ALA A 245 1.16 -5.49 -16.96
C ALA A 245 1.67 -6.73 -16.19
N ILE A 246 0.78 -7.46 -15.51
CA ILE A 246 1.10 -8.68 -14.76
C ILE A 246 1.51 -9.84 -15.68
N LYS A 247 1.09 -9.85 -16.96
CA LYS A 247 1.45 -10.93 -17.89
C LYS A 247 2.95 -10.94 -18.21
N ALA A 248 3.61 -9.78 -18.17
CA ALA A 248 5.06 -9.67 -18.36
C ALA A 248 5.86 -10.25 -17.18
N ILE A 249 5.30 -10.24 -15.97
CA ILE A 249 5.94 -10.77 -14.75
C ILE A 249 5.73 -12.30 -14.66
N LYS A 250 4.56 -12.81 -15.09
CA LYS A 250 4.30 -14.26 -15.15
C LYS A 250 5.18 -15.01 -16.16
N ASN A 251 5.71 -14.33 -17.17
CA ASN A 251 6.50 -14.95 -18.24
C ASN A 251 8.03 -14.84 -18.04
N ASN A 252 8.50 -14.16 -16.98
CA ASN A 252 9.93 -13.92 -16.75
C ASN A 252 10.40 -14.23 -15.30
N LEU A 253 9.66 -15.08 -14.57
CA LEU A 253 10.08 -15.68 -13.30
C LEU A 253 10.00 -17.20 -13.36
#